data_AF-A0A486CY12-F1
#
_entry.id   AF-A0A486CY12-F1
#
_cell.length_a   1.000
_cell.length_b   1.000
_cell.length_c   1.000
_cell.angle_alpha   90.00
_cell.angle_beta   90.00
_cell.angle_gamma   90.00
#
_symmetry.space_group_name_H-M   'P 1'
#
loop_
_entity.id
_entity.type
_entity.pdbx_description
1 polymer ?
#
loop_
_entity_poly.entity_id
_entity_poly.type
_entity_poly.pdbx_seq_one_letter_code
_entity_poly.pdbx_strand_id
1 'polypeptide(L)'
;MTLSAAPRISCEVIETRADRARIFNLQRYSLNDGQGIRTVVFFKGCPHTCPWCANPESMSPRIQTLRRQSKCLGCARCQQDVVECPSGAWEQIGRDMTLDNLLHEVLKDEVFFRASGGGVTLSGGEVLMQAEFAARFLQRLRQWGIRTAIETAGDGPFNRFLPVAEACDEVLFDFKIMEPERALSLLRINQPRVLDNFRQLAAREINLIPRVPLIPGYTMSVDNFRQILNFLAPFNLTELHLLPFHQYGEPKYRLLGKPWALARVKAPDEADIQPYRVMAEAAGFHVTIGG
;
A
#
# COMPACT_ATOMS: atom_id res chain seq x y z
N MET A 1 -16.66 -25.48 -28.07
CA MET A 1 -15.48 -24.70 -27.64
C MET A 1 -15.93 -23.74 -26.56
N THR A 2 -15.95 -24.22 -25.32
CA THR A 2 -16.42 -23.48 -24.16
C THR A 2 -15.25 -22.67 -23.59
N LEU A 3 -15.43 -21.35 -23.61
CA LEU A 3 -14.53 -20.37 -22.99
C LEU A 3 -14.45 -20.66 -21.48
N SER A 4 -13.30 -21.17 -21.05
CA SER A 4 -12.92 -21.28 -19.65
C SER A 4 -12.72 -19.88 -19.08
N ALA A 5 -13.77 -19.32 -18.48
CA ALA A 5 -13.64 -18.14 -17.64
C ALA A 5 -12.74 -18.49 -16.44
N ALA A 6 -11.59 -17.84 -16.36
CA ALA A 6 -10.68 -17.96 -15.22
C ALA A 6 -11.43 -17.68 -13.91
N PRO A 7 -11.16 -18.44 -12.83
CA PRO A 7 -11.86 -18.26 -11.57
C PRO A 7 -11.58 -16.86 -11.01
N ARG A 8 -12.66 -16.12 -10.76
CA ARG A 8 -12.64 -14.79 -10.13
C ARG A 8 -11.89 -14.89 -8.81
N ILE A 9 -10.98 -13.93 -8.59
CA ILE A 9 -10.31 -13.67 -7.32
C ILE A 9 -11.37 -13.75 -6.20
N SER A 10 -11.05 -14.45 -5.11
CA SER A 10 -11.87 -14.58 -3.91
C SER A 10 -12.23 -13.19 -3.37
N CYS A 11 -13.33 -12.64 -3.86
CA CYS A 11 -13.98 -11.47 -3.31
C CYS A 11 -14.96 -11.98 -2.25
N GLU A 12 -14.48 -12.23 -1.04
CA GLU A 12 -15.35 -11.97 0.12
C GLU A 12 -15.68 -10.48 0.04
N VAL A 13 -16.84 -10.19 -0.54
CA VAL A 13 -17.28 -8.83 -0.87
C VAL A 13 -17.28 -8.01 0.41
N ILE A 14 -16.44 -6.98 0.46
CA ILE A 14 -16.56 -5.97 1.50
C ILE A 14 -17.90 -5.29 1.23
N GLU A 15 -18.88 -5.45 2.12
CA GLU A 15 -20.02 -4.53 2.19
C GLU A 15 -19.51 -3.17 2.70
N THR A 16 -18.70 -2.49 1.91
CA THR A 16 -18.46 -1.07 2.11
C THR A 16 -19.72 -0.36 1.64
N ARG A 17 -20.55 0.08 2.59
CA ARG A 17 -21.51 1.14 2.27
C ARG A 17 -20.72 2.31 1.69
N ALA A 18 -21.19 2.93 0.62
CA ALA A 18 -20.44 3.96 -0.12
C ALA A 18 -19.92 5.11 0.78
N ASP A 19 -20.52 5.32 1.95
CA ASP A 19 -20.19 6.33 2.94
C ASP A 19 -19.17 5.87 4.02
N ARG A 20 -18.73 4.61 4.04
CA ARG A 20 -17.82 4.06 5.05
C ARG A 20 -16.64 3.31 4.43
N ALA A 21 -15.46 3.53 5.00
CA ALA A 21 -14.29 2.71 4.75
C ALA A 21 -13.76 2.08 6.02
N ARG A 22 -13.14 0.91 5.87
CA ARG A 22 -12.47 0.21 6.95
C ARG A 22 -11.00 0.56 6.99
N ILE A 23 -10.61 1.30 8.02
CA ILE A 23 -9.26 1.83 8.23
C ILE A 23 -8.66 1.11 9.44
N PHE A 24 -7.41 0.64 9.37
CA PHE A 24 -6.76 -0.01 10.50
C PHE A 24 -5.71 0.85 11.20
N ASN A 25 -5.18 1.88 10.55
CA ASN A 25 -4.22 2.80 11.16
C ASN A 25 -4.29 4.19 10.52
N LEU A 26 -3.94 5.21 11.31
CA LEU A 26 -3.63 6.56 10.86
C LEU A 26 -2.22 6.88 11.36
N GLN A 27 -1.24 6.82 10.46
CA GLN A 27 0.13 7.17 10.79
C GLN A 27 0.34 8.64 10.50
N ARG A 28 0.66 9.41 11.54
CA ARG A 28 0.91 10.85 11.42
C ARG A 28 2.41 11.08 11.26
N TYR A 29 2.77 12.17 10.60
CA TYR A 29 4.16 12.63 10.44
C TYR A 29 5.06 11.73 9.60
N SER A 30 4.47 11.06 8.61
CA SER A 30 5.20 10.27 7.62
C SER A 30 6.00 11.17 6.67
N LEU A 31 7.21 10.73 6.30
CA LEU A 31 8.14 11.46 5.42
C LEU A 31 8.42 10.75 4.08
N ASN A 32 8.10 9.47 3.97
CA ASN A 32 8.49 8.62 2.83
C ASN A 32 7.28 8.17 1.99
N ASP A 33 6.08 8.65 2.33
CA ASP A 33 4.81 8.22 1.75
C ASP A 33 4.26 9.29 0.77
N GLY A 34 5.16 10.05 0.13
CA GLY A 34 4.88 11.17 -0.77
C GLY A 34 5.54 12.48 -0.31
N GLN A 35 5.38 13.56 -1.07
CA GLN A 35 6.02 14.83 -0.75
C GLN A 35 5.50 15.46 0.55
N GLY A 36 6.42 16.08 1.31
CA GLY A 36 6.14 16.80 2.56
C GLY A 36 5.81 15.90 3.75
N ILE A 37 5.35 16.51 4.86
CA ILE A 37 4.89 15.76 6.04
C ILE A 37 3.48 15.26 5.75
N ARG A 38 3.25 13.96 5.93
CA ARG A 38 1.98 13.34 5.57
C ARG A 38 1.31 12.59 6.71
N THR A 39 -0.02 12.53 6.65
CA THR A 39 -0.81 11.56 7.40
C THR A 39 -1.23 10.44 6.47
N VAL A 40 -0.79 9.23 6.77
CA VAL A 40 -1.05 8.05 5.97
C VAL A 40 -2.24 7.29 6.55
N VAL A 41 -3.28 7.14 5.73
CA VAL A 41 -4.50 6.41 6.05
C VAL A 41 -4.35 4.98 5.57
N PHE A 42 -4.24 4.03 6.48
CA PHE A 42 -4.06 2.62 6.13
C PHE A 42 -5.41 1.88 6.05
N PHE A 43 -5.83 1.54 4.83
CA PHE A 43 -7.06 0.80 4.54
C PHE A 43 -6.90 -0.70 4.80
N LYS A 44 -8.00 -1.35 5.20
CA LYS A 44 -8.11 -2.83 5.22
C LYS A 44 -8.51 -3.39 3.86
N GLY A 45 -8.19 -4.65 3.66
CA GLY A 45 -8.35 -5.39 2.41
C GLY A 45 -7.11 -5.26 1.52
N CYS A 46 -6.48 -6.39 1.18
CA CYS A 46 -5.51 -6.49 0.10
C CYS A 46 -5.72 -7.85 -0.58
N PRO A 47 -5.93 -7.92 -1.91
CA PRO A 47 -6.13 -9.20 -2.60
C PRO A 47 -4.80 -9.92 -2.85
N HIS A 48 -3.67 -9.27 -2.55
CA HIS A 48 -2.33 -9.78 -2.79
C HIS A 48 -1.77 -10.55 -1.61
N THR A 49 -0.78 -11.40 -1.88
CA THR A 49 -0.19 -12.32 -0.90
C THR A 49 1.34 -12.15 -0.81
N CYS A 50 1.83 -10.93 -1.05
CA CYS A 50 3.25 -10.59 -1.03
C CYS A 50 3.93 -11.14 0.24
N PRO A 51 4.93 -12.04 0.11
CA PRO A 51 5.61 -12.63 1.27
C PRO A 51 6.29 -11.61 2.19
N TRP A 52 6.59 -10.42 1.67
CA TRP A 52 7.24 -9.30 2.36
C TRP A 52 6.27 -8.21 2.84
N CYS A 53 4.96 -8.45 2.85
CA CYS A 53 3.99 -7.43 3.24
C CYS A 53 4.31 -6.84 4.62
N ALA A 54 4.56 -5.53 4.71
CA ALA A 54 4.83 -4.85 5.97
C ALA A 54 3.57 -4.66 6.84
N ASN A 55 2.38 -4.90 6.26
CA ASN A 55 1.08 -4.72 6.89
C ASN A 55 0.20 -5.98 6.75
N PRO A 56 0.61 -7.15 7.23
CA PRO A 56 -0.17 -8.38 7.08
C PRO A 56 -1.58 -8.31 7.69
N GLU A 57 -1.81 -7.41 8.64
CA GLU A 57 -3.09 -7.10 9.26
C GLU A 57 -4.07 -6.38 8.33
N SER A 58 -3.59 -5.84 7.20
CA SER A 58 -4.41 -5.21 6.17
C SER A 58 -4.99 -6.24 5.19
N MET A 59 -4.40 -7.42 5.04
CA MET A 59 -4.84 -8.41 4.04
C MET A 59 -6.32 -8.80 4.20
N SER A 60 -6.73 -9.09 5.44
CA SER A 60 -8.14 -9.39 5.69
C SER A 60 -8.98 -8.11 5.60
N PRO A 61 -10.11 -8.12 4.89
CA PRO A 61 -11.02 -6.98 4.90
C PRO A 61 -11.84 -6.90 6.20
N ARG A 62 -11.76 -7.88 7.10
CA ARG A 62 -12.56 -7.92 8.35
C ARG A 62 -11.90 -7.16 9.49
N ILE A 63 -12.71 -6.60 10.39
CA ILE A 63 -12.22 -6.18 11.70
C ILE A 63 -11.75 -7.44 12.44
N GLN A 64 -10.55 -7.39 13.01
CA GLN A 64 -9.94 -8.53 13.69
C GLN A 64 -9.58 -8.15 15.12
N THR A 65 -9.83 -9.06 16.05
CA THR A 65 -9.38 -8.91 17.44
C THR A 65 -8.06 -9.64 17.62
N LEU A 66 -7.03 -8.94 18.10
CA LEU A 66 -5.69 -9.48 18.33
C LEU A 66 -5.29 -9.36 19.79
N ARG A 67 -4.43 -10.29 20.24
CA ARG A 67 -3.86 -10.29 21.59
C ARG A 67 -2.37 -9.97 21.55
N ARG A 68 -1.97 -8.83 22.10
CA ARG A 68 -0.56 -8.52 22.40
C ARG A 68 -0.13 -9.28 23.65
N GLN A 69 0.58 -10.38 23.46
CA GLN A 69 1.05 -11.23 24.56
C GLN A 69 1.87 -10.44 25.60
N SER A 70 2.70 -9.49 25.17
CA SER A 70 3.53 -8.67 26.05
C SER A 70 2.74 -7.76 27.01
N LYS A 71 1.49 -7.42 26.68
CA LYS A 71 0.61 -6.63 27.56
C LYS A 71 -0.29 -7.50 28.43
N CYS A 72 -0.46 -8.78 28.09
CA CYS A 72 -1.55 -9.58 28.66
C CYS A 72 -1.22 -10.05 30.08
N LEU A 73 -2.04 -9.63 31.04
CA LEU A 73 -1.89 -9.99 32.46
C LEU A 73 -2.45 -11.39 32.82
N GLY A 74 -2.97 -12.15 31.84
CA GLY A 74 -3.55 -13.47 32.11
C GLY A 74 -4.83 -13.45 32.96
N CYS A 75 -5.61 -12.36 32.89
CA CYS A 75 -6.80 -12.19 33.71
C CYS A 75 -7.86 -13.29 33.47
N ALA A 76 -8.36 -13.91 34.53
CA ALA A 76 -9.40 -14.93 34.44
C ALA A 76 -10.78 -14.37 34.05
N ARG A 77 -11.03 -13.06 34.27
CA ARG A 77 -12.36 -12.44 34.18
C ARG A 77 -12.62 -11.59 32.95
N CYS A 78 -11.61 -11.15 32.20
CA CYS A 78 -11.81 -10.24 31.07
C CYS A 78 -12.40 -10.91 29.82
N GLN A 79 -12.75 -12.20 29.91
CA GLN A 79 -13.37 -13.02 28.87
C GLN A 79 -12.75 -12.91 27.47
N GLN A 80 -11.48 -12.49 27.39
CA GLN A 80 -10.79 -12.23 26.12
C GLN A 80 -11.44 -11.13 25.27
N ASP A 81 -12.18 -10.22 25.91
CA ASP A 81 -12.87 -9.10 25.28
C ASP A 81 -12.00 -7.84 25.25
N VAL A 82 -12.18 -7.00 24.23
CA VAL A 82 -11.40 -5.78 24.01
C VAL A 82 -11.79 -4.67 25.00
N VAL A 83 -13.07 -4.56 25.34
CA VAL A 83 -13.59 -3.55 26.27
C VAL A 83 -13.27 -3.93 27.71
N GLU A 84 -13.36 -5.21 28.05
CA GLU A 84 -13.09 -5.69 29.42
C GLU A 84 -11.59 -5.83 29.74
N CYS A 85 -10.69 -5.74 28.77
CA CYS A 85 -9.26 -5.98 28.99
C CYS A 85 -8.58 -4.81 29.73
N PRO A 86 -8.20 -4.96 31.01
CA PRO A 86 -7.65 -3.85 31.79
C PRO A 86 -6.24 -3.41 31.33
N SER A 87 -5.52 -4.30 30.62
CA SER A 87 -4.18 -4.03 30.10
C SER A 87 -4.17 -3.50 28.67
N GLY A 88 -5.34 -3.46 28.00
CA GLY A 88 -5.41 -3.20 26.56
C GLY A 88 -4.61 -4.21 25.74
N ALA A 89 -4.44 -5.44 26.24
CA ALA A 89 -3.75 -6.49 25.50
C ALA A 89 -4.59 -7.01 24.32
N TRP A 90 -5.91 -7.01 24.45
CA TRP A 90 -6.83 -7.28 23.37
C TRP A 90 -7.13 -5.97 22.63
N GLU A 91 -6.88 -5.94 21.31
CA GLU A 91 -7.04 -4.76 20.46
C GLU A 91 -7.84 -5.13 19.20
N GLN A 92 -8.74 -4.24 18.77
CA GLN A 92 -9.39 -4.35 17.45
C GLN A 92 -8.52 -3.69 16.38
N ILE A 93 -8.22 -4.44 15.31
CA ILE A 93 -7.54 -3.96 14.12
C ILE A 93 -8.54 -3.78 12.99
N GLY A 94 -8.79 -2.51 12.67
CA GLY A 94 -9.81 -2.07 11.72
C GLY A 94 -10.98 -1.41 12.43
N ARG A 95 -11.42 -0.28 11.90
CA ARG A 95 -12.63 0.44 12.31
C ARG A 95 -13.30 1.04 11.07
N ASP A 96 -14.63 1.04 11.07
CA ASP A 96 -15.40 1.61 9.97
C ASP A 96 -15.59 3.11 10.19
N MET A 97 -14.92 3.92 9.37
CA MET A 97 -14.95 5.38 9.42
C MET A 97 -15.81 5.95 8.30
N THR A 98 -16.63 6.95 8.62
CA THR A 98 -17.32 7.77 7.60
C THR A 98 -16.36 8.77 6.97
N LEU A 99 -16.75 9.36 5.84
CA LEU A 99 -16.00 10.45 5.21
C LEU A 99 -15.73 11.60 6.18
N ASP A 100 -16.77 12.07 6.88
CA ASP A 100 -16.65 13.24 7.77
C ASP A 100 -15.79 12.92 8.99
N ASN A 101 -15.92 11.73 9.57
CA ASN A 101 -15.10 11.32 10.72
C ASN A 101 -13.62 11.19 10.31
N LEU A 102 -13.35 10.58 9.15
CA LEU A 102 -11.97 10.44 8.67
C LEU A 102 -11.36 11.80 8.33
N LEU A 103 -12.12 12.67 7.67
CA LEU A 103 -11.71 14.04 7.37
C LEU A 103 -11.37 14.81 8.65
N HIS A 104 -12.24 14.75 9.64
CA HIS A 104 -12.02 15.39 10.94
C HIS A 104 -10.73 14.88 11.61
N GLU A 105 -10.46 13.57 11.56
CA GLU A 105 -9.25 13.00 12.17
C GLU A 105 -7.96 13.44 11.49
N VAL A 106 -7.92 13.51 10.15
CA VAL A 106 -6.70 13.89 9.41
C VAL A 106 -6.47 15.39 9.41
N LEU A 107 -7.51 16.23 9.46
CA LEU A 107 -7.37 17.69 9.50
C LEU A 107 -6.77 18.19 10.82
N LYS A 108 -6.70 17.37 11.87
CA LYS A 108 -5.93 17.70 13.09
C LYS A 108 -4.44 17.95 12.79
N ASP A 109 -3.93 17.45 11.67
CA ASP A 109 -2.52 17.62 11.26
C ASP A 109 -2.34 18.73 10.21
N GLU A 110 -3.39 19.50 9.89
CA GLU A 110 -3.39 20.49 8.80
C GLU A 110 -2.23 21.49 8.86
N VAL A 111 -1.87 21.93 10.06
CA VAL A 111 -0.76 22.86 10.27
C VAL A 111 0.57 22.32 9.70
N PHE A 112 0.79 21.01 9.81
CA PHE A 112 2.00 20.35 9.31
C PHE A 112 1.95 20.21 7.79
N PHE A 113 0.78 19.93 7.22
CA PHE A 113 0.58 19.87 5.78
C PHE A 113 0.89 21.22 5.13
N ARG A 114 0.34 22.30 5.70
CA ARG A 114 0.56 23.67 5.22
C ARG A 114 2.03 24.10 5.33
N ALA A 115 2.69 23.76 6.44
CA ALA A 115 4.09 24.15 6.67
C ALA A 115 5.08 23.39 5.77
N SER A 116 4.81 22.12 5.45
CA SER A 116 5.73 21.26 4.70
C SER A 116 5.39 21.12 3.22
N GLY A 117 4.22 21.58 2.78
CA GLY A 117 3.67 21.28 1.46
C GLY A 117 3.18 19.83 1.32
N GLY A 118 3.04 19.10 2.43
CA GLY A 118 2.55 17.72 2.44
C GLY A 118 1.03 17.61 2.49
N GLY A 119 0.52 16.51 3.04
CA GLY A 119 -0.91 16.22 3.03
C GLY A 119 -1.28 14.81 3.46
N VAL A 120 -2.17 14.17 2.72
CA VAL A 120 -2.70 12.85 3.09
C VAL A 120 -2.35 11.81 2.02
N THR A 121 -1.90 10.64 2.46
CA THR A 121 -1.66 9.48 1.57
C THR A 121 -2.60 8.35 1.94
N LEU A 122 -3.26 7.74 0.97
CA LEU A 122 -4.01 6.50 1.21
C LEU A 122 -3.10 5.30 0.91
N SER A 123 -2.94 4.40 1.87
CA SER A 123 -2.14 3.17 1.78
C SER A 123 -2.83 2.05 2.57
N GLY A 124 -2.09 1.10 3.16
CA GLY A 124 -2.65 0.00 3.94
C GLY A 124 -2.49 -1.36 3.30
N GLY A 125 -3.62 -1.88 2.84
CA GLY A 125 -3.68 -3.01 1.95
C GLY A 125 -3.62 -2.53 0.51
N GLU A 126 -4.69 -2.74 -0.23
CA GLU A 126 -4.86 -2.20 -1.58
C GLU A 126 -6.03 -1.22 -1.57
N VAL A 127 -5.73 0.08 -1.71
CA VAL A 127 -6.71 1.18 -1.67
C VAL A 127 -7.83 0.95 -2.70
N LEU A 128 -7.50 0.33 -3.84
CA LEU A 128 -8.47 0.03 -4.89
C LEU A 128 -9.55 -0.98 -4.48
N MET A 129 -9.40 -1.71 -3.37
CA MET A 129 -10.48 -2.51 -2.79
C MET A 129 -11.64 -1.66 -2.25
N GLN A 130 -11.37 -0.40 -1.90
CA GLN A 130 -12.33 0.57 -1.37
C GLN A 130 -12.35 1.86 -2.22
N ALA A 131 -12.14 1.72 -3.53
CA ALA A 131 -11.93 2.82 -4.48
C ALA A 131 -13.01 3.91 -4.47
N GLU A 132 -14.29 3.54 -4.35
CA GLU A 132 -15.39 4.52 -4.35
C GLU A 132 -15.30 5.47 -3.16
N PHE A 133 -15.06 4.94 -1.95
CA PHE A 133 -14.84 5.78 -0.77
C PHE A 133 -13.54 6.59 -0.93
N ALA A 134 -12.46 5.96 -1.40
CA ALA A 134 -11.17 6.61 -1.58
C ALA A 134 -11.27 7.84 -2.50
N ALA A 135 -11.91 7.71 -3.66
CA ALA A 135 -12.12 8.82 -4.60
C ALA A 135 -12.89 9.97 -3.95
N ARG A 136 -14.00 9.68 -3.25
CA ARG A 136 -14.80 10.70 -2.56
C ARG A 136 -14.00 11.39 -1.44
N PHE A 137 -13.18 10.64 -0.72
CA PHE A 137 -12.36 11.17 0.37
C PHE A 137 -11.26 12.09 -0.16
N LEU A 138 -10.56 11.68 -1.22
CA LEU A 138 -9.54 12.49 -1.90
C LEU A 138 -10.15 13.78 -2.46
N GLN A 139 -11.30 13.70 -3.12
CA GLN A 139 -12.03 14.88 -3.60
C GLN A 139 -12.39 15.85 -2.47
N ARG A 140 -12.83 15.32 -1.32
CA ARG A 140 -13.11 16.15 -0.14
C ARG A 140 -11.84 16.80 0.39
N LEU A 141 -10.71 16.10 0.48
CA LEU A 141 -9.43 16.69 0.90
C LEU A 141 -8.97 17.83 -0.02
N ARG A 142 -9.14 17.65 -1.34
CA ARG A 142 -8.84 18.71 -2.33
C ARG A 142 -9.67 19.96 -2.12
N GLN A 143 -10.95 19.83 -1.73
CA GLN A 143 -11.80 20.99 -1.40
C GLN A 143 -11.26 21.79 -0.18
N TRP A 144 -10.48 21.15 0.69
CA TRP A 144 -9.78 21.80 1.79
C TRP A 144 -8.38 22.32 1.42
N GLY A 145 -7.97 22.15 0.16
CA GLY A 145 -6.63 22.51 -0.31
C GLY A 145 -5.52 21.60 0.24
N ILE A 146 -5.86 20.40 0.71
CA ILE A 146 -4.88 19.42 1.20
C ILE A 146 -4.35 18.60 0.04
N ARG A 147 -3.02 18.43 -0.04
CA ARG A 147 -2.41 17.58 -1.06
C ARG A 147 -2.74 16.11 -0.85
N THR A 148 -2.94 15.40 -1.95
CA THR A 148 -3.43 14.03 -1.94
C THR A 148 -2.50 13.08 -2.68
N ALA A 149 -2.29 11.91 -2.08
CA ALA A 149 -1.51 10.84 -2.71
C ALA A 149 -2.15 9.47 -2.42
N ILE A 150 -1.77 8.48 -3.22
CA ILE A 150 -2.06 7.08 -2.95
C ILE A 150 -0.83 6.22 -3.16
N GLU A 151 -0.79 5.11 -2.43
CA GLU A 151 0.10 3.98 -2.65
C GLU A 151 -0.70 2.79 -3.17
N THR A 152 -0.28 2.21 -4.29
CA THR A 152 -1.02 1.10 -4.90
C THR A 152 -0.12 0.19 -5.74
N ALA A 153 -0.49 -1.08 -5.83
CA ALA A 153 0.04 -1.99 -6.84
C ALA A 153 -0.61 -1.78 -8.22
N GLY A 154 -1.66 -0.95 -8.29
CA GLY A 154 -2.40 -0.66 -9.51
C GLY A 154 -3.25 -1.82 -10.03
N ASP A 155 -3.50 -2.84 -9.22
CA ASP A 155 -4.14 -4.09 -9.65
C ASP A 155 -5.66 -4.09 -9.43
N GLY A 156 -6.37 -3.16 -10.07
CA GLY A 156 -7.83 -2.99 -9.96
C GLY A 156 -8.51 -2.66 -11.29
N PRO A 157 -9.85 -2.72 -11.38
CA PRO A 157 -10.59 -2.27 -12.56
C PRO A 157 -10.33 -0.79 -12.86
N PHE A 158 -9.93 -0.46 -14.10
CA PHE A 158 -9.53 0.90 -14.48
C PHE A 158 -10.63 1.94 -14.22
N ASN A 159 -11.89 1.60 -14.46
CA ASN A 159 -13.04 2.50 -14.20
C ASN A 159 -13.20 2.89 -12.72
N ARG A 160 -12.67 2.09 -11.79
CA ARG A 160 -12.64 2.42 -10.36
C ARG A 160 -11.33 3.10 -9.96
N PHE A 161 -10.23 2.79 -10.65
CA PHE A 161 -8.94 3.38 -10.38
C PHE A 161 -8.85 4.83 -10.86
N LEU A 162 -9.32 5.11 -12.08
CA LEU A 162 -9.18 6.44 -12.70
C LEU A 162 -9.72 7.59 -11.81
N PRO A 163 -10.94 7.51 -11.21
CA PRO A 163 -11.43 8.58 -10.34
C PRO A 163 -10.60 8.79 -9.06
N VAL A 164 -9.92 7.75 -8.57
CA VAL A 164 -9.00 7.86 -7.43
C VAL A 164 -7.73 8.58 -7.87
N ALA A 165 -7.16 8.17 -9.01
CA ALA A 165 -5.92 8.74 -9.55
C ALA A 165 -6.09 10.22 -9.95
N GLU A 166 -7.20 10.59 -10.60
CA GLU A 166 -7.52 11.99 -10.95
C GLU A 166 -7.70 12.90 -9.72
N ALA A 167 -7.99 12.32 -8.55
CA ALA A 167 -8.10 13.05 -7.30
C ALA A 167 -6.77 13.11 -6.52
N CYS A 168 -5.66 12.66 -7.09
CA CYS A 168 -4.33 12.69 -6.47
C CYS A 168 -3.44 13.73 -7.14
N ASP A 169 -2.59 14.38 -6.33
CA ASP A 169 -1.47 15.17 -6.83
C ASP A 169 -0.28 14.28 -7.20
N GLU A 170 -0.17 13.10 -6.59
CA GLU A 170 0.85 12.08 -6.91
C GLU A 170 0.31 10.65 -6.68
N VAL A 171 0.65 9.72 -7.57
CA VAL A 171 0.31 8.30 -7.46
C VAL A 171 1.61 7.50 -7.33
N LEU A 172 1.86 6.99 -6.13
CA LEU A 172 3.00 6.16 -5.79
C LEU A 172 2.72 4.71 -6.23
N PHE A 173 3.31 4.30 -7.35
CA PHE A 173 2.90 3.10 -8.09
C PHE A 173 3.95 1.99 -8.00
N ASP A 174 3.60 0.86 -7.37
CA ASP A 174 4.56 -0.21 -7.10
C ASP A 174 4.68 -1.24 -8.24
N PHE A 175 5.87 -1.34 -8.83
CA PHE A 175 6.25 -2.45 -9.71
C PHE A 175 6.96 -3.54 -8.92
N LYS A 176 6.33 -4.72 -8.85
CA LYS A 176 6.83 -5.86 -8.07
C LYS A 176 7.53 -6.89 -8.95
N ILE A 177 6.76 -7.73 -9.65
CA ILE A 177 7.28 -8.78 -10.54
C ILE A 177 6.69 -8.58 -11.94
N MET A 178 7.57 -8.50 -12.94
CA MET A 178 7.19 -8.26 -14.34
C MET A 178 6.78 -9.54 -15.08
N GLU A 179 7.17 -10.71 -14.64
CA GLU A 179 6.75 -11.95 -15.30
C GLU A 179 5.33 -12.35 -14.81
N PRO A 180 4.31 -12.46 -15.70
CA PRO A 180 2.92 -12.66 -15.29
C PRO A 180 2.63 -13.93 -14.49
N GLU A 181 3.23 -15.07 -14.84
CA GLU A 181 2.98 -16.34 -14.15
C GLU A 181 3.52 -16.31 -12.72
N ARG A 182 4.71 -15.75 -12.53
CA ARG A 182 5.37 -15.54 -11.24
C ARG A 182 4.65 -14.48 -10.41
N ALA A 183 4.18 -13.38 -11.01
CA ALA A 183 3.37 -12.38 -10.32
C ALA A 183 2.04 -12.97 -9.81
N LEU A 184 1.37 -13.79 -10.62
CA LEU A 184 0.13 -14.44 -10.24
C LEU A 184 0.34 -15.49 -9.15
N SER A 185 1.33 -16.37 -9.32
CA SER A 185 1.58 -17.49 -8.40
C SER A 185 2.12 -17.04 -7.05
N LEU A 186 3.05 -16.08 -7.01
CA LEU A 186 3.67 -15.61 -5.77
C LEU A 186 2.89 -14.49 -5.08
N LEU A 187 2.31 -13.56 -5.85
CA LEU A 187 1.75 -12.32 -5.28
C LEU A 187 0.23 -12.25 -5.42
N ARG A 188 -0.38 -13.10 -6.25
CA ARG A 188 -1.80 -12.97 -6.67
C ARG A 188 -2.06 -11.61 -7.33
N ILE A 189 -1.12 -11.15 -8.16
CA ILE A 189 -1.24 -9.92 -8.95
C ILE A 189 -1.52 -10.28 -10.41
N ASN A 190 -2.48 -9.60 -11.02
CA ASN A 190 -2.68 -9.64 -12.48
C ASN A 190 -1.74 -8.61 -13.15
N GLN A 191 -0.52 -9.03 -13.44
CA GLN A 191 0.52 -8.14 -14.00
C GLN A 191 0.05 -7.43 -15.29
N PRO A 192 -0.58 -8.10 -16.28
CA PRO A 192 -1.02 -7.41 -17.50
C PRO A 192 -1.96 -6.23 -17.22
N ARG A 193 -2.87 -6.39 -16.25
CA ARG A 193 -3.78 -5.33 -15.79
C ARG A 193 -3.02 -4.17 -15.14
N VAL A 194 -2.01 -4.46 -14.33
CA VAL A 194 -1.16 -3.44 -13.69
C VAL A 194 -0.47 -2.58 -14.75
N LEU A 195 0.16 -3.20 -15.75
CA LEU A 195 0.85 -2.48 -16.82
C LEU A 195 -0.11 -1.69 -17.71
N ASP A 196 -1.29 -2.25 -17.99
CA ASP A 196 -2.33 -1.57 -18.75
C ASP A 196 -2.86 -0.34 -18.00
N ASN A 197 -3.18 -0.47 -16.71
CA ASN A 197 -3.59 0.66 -15.88
C ASN A 197 -2.53 1.76 -15.85
N PHE A 198 -1.25 1.41 -15.69
CA PHE A 198 -0.16 2.40 -15.71
C PHE A 198 -0.10 3.15 -17.03
N ARG A 199 -0.16 2.44 -18.18
CA ARG A 199 -0.21 3.07 -19.51
C ARG A 199 -1.38 4.04 -19.64
N GLN A 200 -2.57 3.63 -19.21
CA GLN A 200 -3.77 4.44 -19.32
C GLN A 200 -3.73 5.69 -18.42
N LEU A 201 -3.11 5.61 -17.24
CA LEU A 201 -2.89 6.76 -16.36
C LEU A 201 -1.81 7.70 -16.92
N ALA A 202 -0.70 7.16 -17.42
CA ALA A 202 0.37 7.95 -18.04
C ALA A 202 -0.12 8.71 -19.28
N ALA A 203 -0.95 8.08 -20.11
CA ALA A 203 -1.57 8.73 -21.27
C ALA A 203 -2.53 9.89 -20.91
N ARG A 204 -2.94 10.00 -19.64
CA ARG A 204 -3.77 11.07 -19.10
C ARG A 204 -2.95 12.10 -18.30
N GLU A 205 -1.63 12.03 -18.38
CA GLU A 205 -0.72 12.94 -17.69
C GLU A 205 -0.91 12.95 -16.17
N ILE A 206 -1.40 11.84 -15.60
CA ILE A 206 -1.44 11.64 -14.15
C ILE A 206 0.01 11.56 -13.65
N ASN A 207 0.31 12.30 -12.59
CA ASN A 207 1.62 12.30 -11.95
C ASN A 207 1.89 10.94 -11.27
N LEU A 208 2.63 10.08 -11.96
CA LEU A 208 2.97 8.73 -11.52
C LEU A 208 4.41 8.70 -11.04
N ILE A 209 4.63 8.13 -9.85
CA ILE A 209 5.97 7.92 -9.29
C ILE A 209 6.17 6.39 -9.21
N PRO A 210 6.91 5.78 -10.15
CA PRO A 210 7.27 4.37 -10.08
C PRO A 210 8.06 4.04 -8.83
N ARG A 211 7.68 2.96 -8.17
CA ARG A 211 8.39 2.44 -7.00
C ARG A 211 8.71 0.97 -7.18
N VAL A 212 9.90 0.56 -6.77
CA VAL A 212 10.36 -0.83 -6.87
C VAL A 212 10.83 -1.31 -5.50
N PRO A 213 10.06 -2.18 -4.82
CA PRO A 213 10.58 -2.88 -3.65
C PRO A 213 11.73 -3.79 -4.06
N LEU A 214 12.86 -3.70 -3.36
CA LEU A 214 14.04 -4.54 -3.57
C LEU A 214 14.07 -5.63 -2.50
N ILE A 215 13.43 -6.75 -2.81
CA ILE A 215 13.30 -7.91 -1.92
C ILE A 215 14.15 -9.07 -2.45
N PRO A 216 15.24 -9.45 -1.75
CA PRO A 216 16.10 -10.56 -2.17
C PRO A 216 15.32 -11.86 -2.37
N GLY A 217 15.59 -12.56 -3.49
CA GLY A 217 14.89 -13.80 -3.87
C GLY A 217 13.53 -13.58 -4.53
N TYR A 218 13.00 -12.36 -4.53
CA TYR A 218 11.71 -12.01 -5.14
C TYR A 218 11.90 -10.97 -6.24
N THR A 219 11.76 -9.69 -5.90
CA THR A 219 11.74 -8.57 -6.84
C THR A 219 13.14 -8.02 -7.14
N MET A 220 14.10 -8.22 -6.22
CA MET A 220 15.50 -7.84 -6.38
C MET A 220 16.23 -8.84 -7.28
N SER A 221 15.98 -8.72 -8.58
CA SER A 221 16.63 -9.47 -9.66
C SER A 221 16.94 -8.48 -10.77
N VAL A 222 18.14 -8.58 -11.34
CA VAL A 222 18.56 -7.70 -12.43
C VAL A 222 17.61 -7.81 -13.63
N ASP A 223 17.15 -9.02 -13.97
CA ASP A 223 16.25 -9.24 -15.11
C ASP A 223 14.85 -8.68 -14.86
N ASN A 224 14.33 -8.79 -13.64
CA ASN A 224 13.07 -8.15 -13.27
C ASN A 224 13.20 -6.62 -13.37
N PHE A 225 14.29 -6.07 -12.85
CA PHE A 225 14.52 -4.63 -12.84
C PHE A 225 14.71 -4.05 -14.25
N ARG A 226 15.46 -4.75 -15.13
CA ARG A 226 15.56 -4.38 -16.55
C ARG A 226 14.20 -4.35 -17.24
N GLN A 227 13.33 -5.32 -16.97
CA GLN A 227 11.98 -5.32 -17.53
C GLN A 227 11.16 -4.12 -17.04
N ILE A 228 11.30 -3.72 -15.77
CA ILE A 228 10.66 -2.50 -15.24
C ILE A 228 11.17 -1.27 -16.01
N LEU A 229 12.50 -1.08 -16.10
CA LEU A 229 13.09 0.07 -16.79
C LEU A 229 12.68 0.11 -18.27
N ASN A 230 12.72 -1.02 -18.97
CA ASN A 230 12.28 -1.11 -20.37
C ASN A 230 10.80 -0.77 -20.55
N PHE A 231 9.96 -1.18 -19.60
CA PHE A 231 8.55 -0.80 -19.61
C PHE A 231 8.36 0.70 -19.38
N LEU A 232 9.16 1.31 -18.50
CA LEU A 232 9.03 2.72 -18.13
C LEU A 232 9.64 3.69 -19.16
N ALA A 233 10.63 3.24 -19.93
CA ALA A 233 11.38 4.06 -20.89
C ALA A 233 10.55 4.92 -21.87
N PRO A 234 9.36 4.48 -22.36
CA PRO A 234 8.57 5.29 -23.27
C PRO A 234 7.80 6.45 -22.60
N PHE A 235 7.74 6.52 -21.27
CA PHE A 235 6.99 7.53 -20.55
C PHE A 235 7.89 8.69 -20.10
N ASN A 236 7.35 9.90 -20.05
CA ASN A 236 8.07 11.08 -19.57
C ASN A 236 8.03 11.15 -18.03
N LEU A 237 8.82 10.30 -17.39
CA LEU A 237 8.90 10.16 -15.93
C LEU A 237 10.29 10.59 -15.47
N THR A 238 10.36 11.36 -14.38
CA THR A 238 11.62 11.92 -13.86
C THR A 238 12.15 11.17 -12.65
N GLU A 239 11.28 10.49 -11.90
CA GLU A 239 11.58 9.93 -10.59
C GLU A 239 11.34 8.42 -10.55
N LEU A 240 12.16 7.70 -9.78
CA LEU A 240 11.97 6.28 -9.49
C LEU A 240 12.42 5.98 -8.06
N HIS A 241 11.54 5.41 -7.24
CA HIS A 241 11.86 5.12 -5.85
C HIS A 241 12.26 3.65 -5.69
N LEU A 242 13.41 3.38 -5.08
CA LEU A 242 13.81 2.04 -4.66
C LEU A 242 13.45 1.87 -3.19
N LEU A 243 12.79 0.75 -2.86
CA LEU A 243 12.35 0.46 -1.49
C LEU A 243 13.09 -0.79 -0.97
N PRO A 244 14.26 -0.63 -0.32
CA PRO A 244 15.01 -1.74 0.25
C PRO A 244 14.19 -2.53 1.27
N PHE A 245 14.33 -3.86 1.24
CA PHE A 245 13.67 -4.73 2.22
C PHE A 245 14.13 -4.44 3.65
N HIS A 246 13.18 -4.44 4.59
CA HIS A 246 13.44 -4.35 6.03
C HIS A 246 12.65 -5.43 6.80
N GLN A 247 13.16 -5.84 7.96
CA GLN A 247 12.54 -6.87 8.80
C GLN A 247 11.39 -6.36 9.71
N TYR A 248 10.98 -5.09 9.57
CA TYR A 248 9.99 -4.47 10.45
C TYR A 248 8.59 -5.11 10.42
N GLY A 249 8.30 -5.94 9.41
CA GLY A 249 7.04 -6.69 9.32
C GLY A 249 6.95 -7.85 10.33
N GLU A 250 8.06 -8.46 10.73
CA GLU A 250 8.07 -9.72 11.51
C GLU A 250 7.18 -9.67 12.78
N PRO A 251 7.24 -8.63 13.64
CA PRO A 251 6.43 -8.59 14.85
C PRO A 251 4.92 -8.66 14.59
N LYS A 252 4.46 -8.14 13.44
CA LYS A 252 3.05 -8.14 13.05
C LYS A 252 2.58 -9.53 12.62
N TYR A 253 3.41 -10.30 11.92
CA TYR A 253 3.11 -11.70 11.59
C TYR A 253 2.96 -12.54 12.86
N ARG A 254 3.88 -12.36 13.82
CA ARG A 254 3.81 -13.04 15.12
C ARG A 254 2.53 -12.68 15.88
N LEU A 255 2.13 -11.41 15.88
CA LEU A 255 0.90 -10.94 16.51
C LEU A 255 -0.36 -11.57 15.88
N LEU A 256 -0.33 -11.82 14.57
CA LEU A 256 -1.42 -12.45 13.82
C LEU A 256 -1.40 -13.98 13.87
N GLY A 257 -0.43 -14.59 14.57
CA GLY A 257 -0.23 -16.04 14.55
C GLY A 257 0.13 -16.59 13.15
N LYS A 258 0.72 -15.75 12.29
CA LYS A 258 1.10 -16.12 10.92
C LYS A 258 2.60 -16.43 10.83
N PRO A 259 3.00 -17.38 9.97
CA PRO A 259 4.42 -17.64 9.72
C PRO A 259 5.06 -16.46 8.98
N TRP A 260 6.28 -16.10 9.37
CA TRP A 260 7.10 -15.11 8.66
C TRP A 260 8.07 -15.83 7.71
N ALA A 261 7.76 -15.83 6.41
CA ALA A 261 8.53 -16.55 5.41
C ALA A 261 9.94 -15.98 5.18
N LEU A 262 10.17 -14.71 5.57
CA LEU A 262 11.41 -13.97 5.30
C LEU A 262 12.35 -13.89 6.51
N ALA A 263 12.15 -14.72 7.54
CA ALA A 263 12.96 -14.69 8.76
C ALA A 263 14.47 -14.85 8.51
N ARG A 264 14.86 -15.51 7.41
CA ARG A 264 16.27 -15.75 7.03
C ARG A 264 16.77 -14.83 5.92
N VAL A 265 15.93 -13.94 5.40
CA VAL A 265 16.31 -13.02 4.32
C VAL A 265 17.02 -11.82 4.95
N LYS A 266 18.28 -11.58 4.56
CA LYS A 266 19.03 -10.40 4.99
C LYS A 266 18.45 -9.16 4.29
N ALA A 267 18.32 -8.05 5.02
CA ALA A 267 18.06 -6.75 4.39
C ALA A 267 19.25 -6.39 3.48
N PRO A 268 18.99 -5.94 2.23
CA PRO A 268 20.05 -5.53 1.34
C PRO A 268 20.78 -4.31 1.94
N ASP A 269 22.10 -4.31 1.84
CA ASP A 269 22.92 -3.17 2.23
C ASP A 269 23.21 -2.25 1.03
N GLU A 270 23.96 -1.17 1.24
CA GLU A 270 24.22 -0.19 0.18
C GLU A 270 24.91 -0.84 -1.04
N ALA A 271 25.80 -1.81 -0.83
CA ALA A 271 26.48 -2.50 -1.91
C ALA A 271 25.53 -3.37 -2.75
N ASP A 272 24.50 -3.93 -2.11
CA ASP A 272 23.43 -4.68 -2.76
C ASP A 272 22.49 -3.77 -3.59
N ILE A 273 22.24 -2.54 -3.11
CA ILE A 273 21.31 -1.58 -3.72
C ILE A 273 21.97 -0.81 -4.88
N GLN A 274 23.25 -0.48 -4.74
CA GLN A 274 23.98 0.38 -5.66
C GLN A 274 23.88 -0.04 -7.15
N PRO A 275 23.94 -1.33 -7.53
CA PRO A 275 23.75 -1.74 -8.92
C PRO A 275 22.39 -1.33 -9.50
N TYR A 276 21.31 -1.43 -8.72
CA TYR A 276 19.97 -1.04 -9.14
C TYR A 276 19.83 0.47 -9.27
N ARG A 277 20.45 1.22 -8.35
CA ARG A 277 20.52 2.67 -8.42
C ARG A 277 21.21 3.13 -9.70
N VAL A 278 22.42 2.63 -9.97
CA VAL A 278 23.18 2.98 -11.18
C VAL A 278 22.42 2.63 -12.45
N MET A 279 21.73 1.48 -12.49
CA MET A 279 20.90 1.10 -13.63
C MET A 279 19.74 2.07 -13.87
N ALA A 280 19.06 2.54 -12.82
CA ALA A 280 17.98 3.50 -12.94
C ALA A 280 18.48 4.91 -13.33
N GLU A 281 19.58 5.37 -12.72
CA GLU A 281 20.22 6.65 -13.08
C GLU A 281 20.70 6.65 -14.54
N ALA A 282 21.29 5.53 -15.01
CA ALA A 282 21.68 5.37 -16.41
C ALA A 282 20.48 5.34 -17.38
N ALA A 283 19.29 4.96 -16.89
CA ALA A 283 18.04 5.04 -17.64
C ALA A 283 17.40 6.45 -17.59
N GLY A 284 18.02 7.42 -16.91
CA GLY A 284 17.59 8.81 -16.86
C GLY A 284 16.73 9.20 -15.66
N PHE A 285 16.54 8.30 -14.68
CA PHE A 285 15.73 8.59 -13.50
C PHE A 285 16.53 9.28 -12.39
N HIS A 286 15.89 10.23 -11.70
CA HIS A 286 16.28 10.62 -10.36
C HIS A 286 15.84 9.54 -9.37
N VAL A 287 16.79 8.98 -8.62
CA VAL A 287 16.52 7.83 -7.74
C VAL A 287 16.43 8.25 -6.28
N THR A 288 15.29 7.93 -5.65
CA THR A 288 15.07 8.09 -4.21
C THR A 288 15.13 6.72 -3.53
N ILE A 289 15.90 6.59 -2.45
CA ILE A 289 15.95 5.35 -1.66
C ILE A 289 15.05 5.51 -0.42
N GLY A 290 14.14 4.56 -0.21
CA GLY A 290 13.32 4.47 0.99
C GLY A 290 11.92 5.10 0.88
N GLY A 291 11.60 5.67 -0.29
CA GLY A 291 10.33 6.37 -0.52
C GLY A 291 10.45 7.85 -0.28
#